data_AF-A0A3C1UFX1-F1
#
_entry.id   AF-A0A3C1UFX1-F1
#
_cell.length_a   1.000
_cell.length_b   1.000
_cell.length_c   1.000
_cell.angle_alpha   90.00
_cell.angle_beta   90.00
_cell.angle_gamma   90.00
#
_symmetry.space_group_name_H-M   'P 1'
#
loop_
_entity.id
_entity.type
_entity.pdbx_description
1 polymer ?
#
loop_
_entity_poly.entity_id
_entity_poly.type
_entity_poly.pdbx_seq_one_letter_code
_entity_poly.pdbx_strand_id
1 'polypeptide(L)'
;MAAPVKAEPVFFVLTFLMCIEQPIHWMCYILDNRVEQTLQFVQGLSIEFAVVYLATCLIYWVKGKRAKIAVKALLYMLFWTLMGITLFLALNFEMCISQQTLTVLVETNPKESSEFVDTYMLTNASQLSYLLDFVVLVAIGVCEWKRRAITVFLRRKLNKRFFTWFTSLNAAVGIVLMAVCYVWLLCCCNSAQIYIWRNYFPYDSLDPWSQSLHAINSLRAFDNDVKFAIKQAEKVYETTPVIEDTDSLTVI
;
A
#
# COMPACT_ATOMS: atom_id res chain seq x y z
N MET A 1 2.65 19.87 14.84
CA MET A 1 2.57 18.55 14.17
C MET A 1 3.56 17.53 14.74
N ALA A 2 4.80 17.86 15.11
CA ALA A 2 5.76 16.82 15.58
C ALA A 2 5.49 16.13 16.95
N ALA A 3 4.46 16.51 17.72
CA ALA A 3 4.22 15.98 19.08
C ALA A 3 3.94 14.46 19.13
N PRO A 4 3.10 13.88 18.24
CA PRO A 4 2.83 12.45 18.21
C PRO A 4 4.10 11.62 17.95
N VAL A 5 4.91 12.03 16.97
CA VAL A 5 6.18 11.36 16.64
C VAL A 5 7.18 11.43 17.80
N LYS A 6 7.23 12.53 18.54
CA LYS A 6 8.09 12.64 19.74
C LYS A 6 7.62 11.76 20.91
N ALA A 7 6.33 11.45 20.97
CA ALA A 7 5.74 10.59 22.00
C ALA A 7 5.95 9.11 21.68
N GLU A 8 5.84 8.74 20.42
CA GLU A 8 5.96 7.36 19.93
C GLU A 8 7.03 7.22 18.82
N PRO A 9 8.30 7.60 19.07
CA PRO A 9 9.33 7.63 18.02
C PRO A 9 9.72 6.25 17.51
N VAL A 10 9.73 5.24 18.40
CA VAL A 10 10.06 3.85 18.01
C VAL A 10 8.95 3.26 17.14
N PHE A 11 7.69 3.54 17.45
CA PHE A 11 6.56 3.15 16.61
C PHE A 11 6.65 3.78 15.23
N PHE A 12 6.83 5.10 15.19
CA PHE A 12 6.93 5.84 13.94
C PHE A 12 8.04 5.28 13.03
N VAL A 13 9.26 5.12 13.57
CA VAL A 13 10.41 4.66 12.78
C VAL A 13 10.22 3.23 12.28
N LEU A 14 9.82 2.30 13.15
CA LEU A 14 9.64 0.90 12.74
C LEU A 14 8.54 0.76 11.69
N THR A 15 7.41 1.44 11.89
CA THR A 15 6.29 1.38 10.94
C THR A 15 6.65 2.02 9.61
N PHE A 16 7.40 3.13 9.63
CA PHE A 16 7.93 3.72 8.41
C PHE A 16 8.84 2.76 7.66
N LEU A 17 9.76 2.08 8.34
CA LEU A 17 10.62 1.08 7.70
C LEU A 17 9.85 -0.12 7.12
N MET A 18 8.73 -0.51 7.73
CA MET A 18 7.84 -1.55 7.16
C MET A 18 7.07 -1.08 5.93
N CYS A 19 6.88 0.23 5.76
CA CYS A 19 6.15 0.79 4.61
C CYS A 19 7.04 1.11 3.42
N ILE A 20 8.35 1.30 3.63
CA ILE A 20 9.30 1.61 2.55
C ILE A 20 9.51 0.34 1.71
N GLU A 21 8.66 0.20 0.69
CA GLU A 21 8.83 -0.77 -0.38
C GLU A 21 9.40 -0.06 -1.58
N GLN A 22 10.70 0.20 -1.53
CA GLN A 22 11.39 0.74 -2.69
C GLN A 22 12.00 -0.44 -3.44
N PRO A 23 11.56 -0.75 -4.67
CA PRO A 23 12.15 -1.84 -5.41
C PRO A 23 13.61 -1.50 -5.70
N ILE A 24 14.51 -2.43 -5.40
CA ILE A 24 15.91 -2.41 -5.82
C ILE A 24 16.02 -2.14 -7.34
N HIS A 25 14.99 -2.50 -8.12
CA HIS A 25 14.85 -2.20 -9.55
C HIS A 25 15.10 -0.71 -9.90
N TRP A 26 14.70 0.26 -9.07
CA TRP A 26 14.86 1.69 -9.41
C TRP A 26 16.28 2.21 -9.16
N MET A 27 17.01 1.59 -8.23
CA MET A 27 18.43 1.90 -7.98
C MET A 27 19.34 1.24 -9.03
N CYS A 28 18.87 0.17 -9.68
CA CYS A 28 19.66 -0.68 -10.57
C CYS A 28 19.46 -0.40 -12.07
N TYR A 29 18.37 0.24 -12.50
CA TYR A 29 18.13 0.53 -13.92
C TYR A 29 18.54 1.95 -14.32
N ILE A 30 19.47 2.05 -15.29
CA ILE A 30 19.79 3.28 -16.00
C ILE A 30 18.67 3.52 -17.02
N LEU A 31 17.64 4.28 -16.65
CA LEU A 31 16.55 4.67 -17.54
C LEU A 31 16.61 6.18 -17.87
N ASP A 32 16.10 6.53 -19.05
CA ASP A 32 16.23 7.82 -19.73
C ASP A 32 15.59 9.03 -19.01
N ASN A 33 14.70 8.82 -18.02
CA ASN A 33 13.94 9.92 -17.39
C ASN A 33 14.05 9.95 -15.84
N ARG A 34 15.26 10.19 -15.33
CA ARG A 34 15.56 10.24 -13.88
C ARG A 34 14.73 11.26 -13.09
N VAL A 35 14.31 12.36 -13.71
CA VAL A 35 13.60 13.45 -13.01
C VAL A 35 12.21 13.00 -12.61
N GLU A 36 11.45 12.42 -13.54
CA GLU A 36 10.09 11.92 -13.29
C GLU A 36 10.07 10.82 -12.22
N GLN A 37 11.03 9.89 -12.30
CA GLN A 37 11.19 8.83 -11.31
C GLN A 37 11.53 9.36 -9.91
N THR A 38 12.41 10.37 -9.83
CA THR A 38 12.76 11.00 -8.56
C THR A 38 11.55 11.72 -7.95
N LEU A 39 10.72 12.36 -8.78
CA LEU A 39 9.50 13.01 -8.32
C LEU A 39 8.49 11.99 -7.77
N GLN A 40 8.26 10.90 -8.51
CA GLN A 40 7.39 9.80 -8.07
C GLN A 40 7.89 9.17 -6.76
N PHE A 41 9.21 8.99 -6.62
CA PHE A 41 9.84 8.53 -5.37
C PHE A 41 9.57 9.45 -4.18
N VAL A 42 9.83 10.74 -4.34
CA VAL A 42 9.62 11.73 -3.28
C VAL A 42 8.12 11.82 -2.92
N GLN A 43 7.25 11.72 -3.91
CA GLN A 43 5.81 11.68 -3.73
C GLN A 43 5.36 10.43 -2.94
N GLY A 44 5.85 9.25 -3.32
CA GLY A 44 5.62 7.99 -2.61
C GLY A 44 6.03 8.11 -1.14
N LEU A 45 7.31 8.39 -0.87
CA LEU A 45 7.82 8.57 0.50
C LEU A 45 7.03 9.59 1.32
N SER A 46 6.54 10.67 0.69
CA SER A 46 5.74 11.69 1.38
C SER A 46 4.38 11.15 1.80
N ILE A 47 3.74 10.34 0.95
CA ILE A 47 2.48 9.65 1.25
C ILE A 47 2.70 8.63 2.37
N GLU A 48 3.74 7.80 2.27
CA GLU A 48 4.09 6.80 3.30
C GLU A 48 4.32 7.46 4.66
N PHE A 49 5.08 8.57 4.67
CA PHE A 49 5.33 9.36 5.87
C PHE A 49 4.01 9.84 6.49
N ALA A 50 3.06 10.29 5.67
CA ALA A 50 1.76 10.77 6.14
C ALA A 50 0.91 9.64 6.73
N VAL A 51 0.85 8.48 6.07
CA VAL A 51 0.15 7.28 6.57
C VAL A 51 0.67 6.91 7.96
N VAL A 52 1.98 6.79 8.10
CA VAL A 52 2.62 6.41 9.37
C VAL A 52 2.45 7.52 10.42
N TYR A 53 2.49 8.79 10.01
CA TYR A 53 2.23 9.92 10.89
C TYR A 53 0.81 9.88 11.44
N LEU A 54 -0.20 9.60 10.62
CA LEU A 54 -1.59 9.49 11.05
C LEU A 54 -1.82 8.27 11.96
N ALA A 55 -1.21 7.12 11.64
CA ALA A 55 -1.21 5.96 12.53
C ALA A 55 -0.58 6.30 13.90
N THR A 56 0.50 7.08 13.91
CA THR A 56 1.13 7.57 15.13
C THR A 56 0.25 8.56 15.89
N CYS A 57 -0.49 9.42 15.17
CA CYS A 57 -1.48 10.33 15.75
C CYS A 57 -2.60 9.57 16.45
N LEU A 58 -3.10 8.49 15.83
CA LEU A 58 -4.11 7.61 16.41
C LEU A 58 -3.66 7.10 17.79
N ILE A 59 -2.45 6.55 17.89
CA ILE A 59 -1.88 6.07 19.15
C ILE A 59 -1.69 7.20 20.17
N TYR A 60 -1.30 8.39 19.70
CA TYR A 60 -1.08 9.56 20.56
C TYR A 60 -2.37 10.06 21.21
N TRP A 61 -3.49 10.03 20.50
CA TRP A 61 -4.79 10.50 20.99
C TRP A 61 -5.58 9.47 21.79
N VAL A 62 -5.25 8.19 21.69
CA VAL A 62 -5.88 7.14 22.49
C VAL A 62 -5.61 7.36 23.99
N LYS A 63 -6.68 7.51 24.77
CA LYS A 63 -6.63 7.60 26.23
C LYS A 63 -6.68 6.20 26.85
N GLY A 64 -5.94 6.02 27.94
CA GLY A 64 -5.89 4.77 28.69
C GLY A 64 -4.78 3.83 28.22
N LYS A 65 -3.99 3.33 29.19
CA LYS A 65 -2.79 2.52 28.92
C LYS A 65 -3.10 1.23 28.15
N ARG A 66 -4.18 0.52 28.52
CA ARG A 66 -4.57 -0.74 27.87
C ARG A 66 -5.01 -0.53 26.42
N ALA A 67 -5.91 0.42 26.17
CA ALA A 67 -6.37 0.75 24.83
C ALA A 67 -5.21 1.18 23.92
N LYS A 68 -4.28 2.00 24.45
CA LYS A 68 -3.10 2.43 23.70
C LYS A 68 -2.20 1.27 23.30
N ILE A 69 -1.98 0.31 24.20
CA ILE A 69 -1.21 -0.91 23.90
C ILE A 69 -1.92 -1.73 22.83
N ALA A 70 -3.25 -1.93 22.96
CA ALA A 70 -4.03 -2.70 22.01
C ALA A 70 -4.00 -2.07 20.60
N VAL A 71 -4.28 -0.77 20.49
CA VAL A 71 -4.25 -0.05 19.19
C VAL A 71 -2.86 -0.12 18.56
N LYS A 72 -1.81 0.08 19.36
CA LYS A 72 -0.43 -0.02 18.86
C LYS A 72 -0.10 -1.42 18.36
N ALA A 73 -0.50 -2.45 19.10
CA ALA A 73 -0.30 -3.85 18.71
C ALA A 73 -1.06 -4.18 17.42
N LEU A 74 -2.33 -3.75 17.30
CA LEU A 74 -3.14 -3.94 16.10
C LEU A 74 -2.52 -3.26 14.88
N LEU A 75 -2.05 -2.02 15.02
CA LEU A 75 -1.38 -1.32 13.93
C LEU A 75 -0.07 -2.01 13.54
N TYR A 76 0.74 -2.44 14.51
CA TYR A 76 1.94 -3.20 14.18
C TYR A 76 1.62 -4.51 13.46
N MET A 77 0.66 -5.27 13.95
CA MET A 77 0.21 -6.50 13.28
C MET A 77 -0.24 -6.22 11.85
N LEU A 78 -1.04 -5.17 11.64
CA LEU A 78 -1.51 -4.78 10.32
C LEU A 78 -0.37 -4.44 9.36
N PHE A 79 0.52 -3.51 9.72
CA PHE A 79 1.63 -3.10 8.84
C PHE A 79 2.63 -4.25 8.61
N TRP A 80 2.90 -5.04 9.65
CA TRP A 80 3.76 -6.22 9.55
C TRP A 80 3.15 -7.28 8.63
N THR A 81 1.86 -7.59 8.76
CA THR A 81 1.19 -8.55 7.87
C THR A 81 1.16 -8.07 6.43
N LEU A 82 0.87 -6.79 6.19
CA LEU A 82 0.90 -6.23 4.84
C LEU A 82 2.31 -6.33 4.21
N MET A 83 3.35 -5.96 4.97
CA MET A 83 4.74 -6.10 4.53
C MET A 83 5.09 -7.58 4.28
N GLY A 84 4.66 -8.50 5.13
CA GLY A 84 4.91 -9.94 4.99
C GLY A 84 4.25 -10.52 3.74
N ILE A 85 2.99 -10.13 3.47
CA ILE A 85 2.27 -10.50 2.24
C ILE A 85 3.03 -9.99 1.03
N THR A 86 3.39 -8.71 1.00
CA THR A 86 4.08 -8.15 -0.17
C THR A 86 5.46 -8.77 -0.36
N LEU A 87 6.21 -9.02 0.72
CA LEU A 87 7.51 -9.70 0.64
C LEU A 87 7.40 -11.11 0.06
N PHE A 88 6.38 -11.86 0.48
CA PHE A 88 6.09 -13.18 -0.08
C PHE A 88 5.74 -13.10 -1.57
N LEU A 89 4.90 -12.12 -1.95
CA LEU A 89 4.51 -11.91 -3.35
C LEU A 89 5.70 -11.49 -4.22
N ALA A 90 6.57 -10.62 -3.71
CA ALA A 90 7.73 -10.12 -4.43
C ALA A 90 8.74 -11.23 -4.70
N LEU A 91 9.00 -12.11 -3.71
CA LEU A 91 9.99 -13.18 -3.86
C LEU A 91 9.49 -14.39 -4.66
N ASN A 92 8.20 -14.72 -4.60
CA ASN A 92 7.66 -15.88 -5.30
C ASN A 92 7.11 -15.56 -6.69
N PHE A 93 6.61 -14.33 -6.89
CA PHE A 93 5.86 -13.98 -8.09
C PHE A 93 6.33 -12.68 -8.76
N GLU A 94 7.32 -11.98 -8.18
CA GLU A 94 7.73 -10.65 -8.65
C GLU A 94 6.55 -9.66 -8.73
N MET A 95 5.59 -9.84 -7.82
CA MET A 95 4.37 -9.03 -7.74
C MET A 95 4.27 -8.31 -6.40
N CYS A 96 3.46 -7.26 -6.39
CA CYS A 96 3.04 -6.55 -5.19
C CYS A 96 1.53 -6.77 -4.96
N ILE A 97 0.96 -6.16 -3.91
CA ILE A 97 -0.49 -6.28 -3.65
C ILE A 97 -1.24 -5.54 -4.75
N SER A 98 -2.01 -6.26 -5.54
CA SER A 98 -2.71 -5.73 -6.71
C SER A 98 -4.12 -6.30 -6.84
N GLN A 99 -4.91 -5.74 -7.75
CA GLN A 99 -6.23 -6.29 -8.09
C GLN A 99 -6.14 -7.76 -8.46
N GLN A 100 -5.15 -8.14 -9.29
CA GLN A 100 -4.96 -9.52 -9.74
C GLN A 100 -4.76 -10.48 -8.56
N THR A 101 -3.94 -10.09 -7.58
CA THR A 101 -3.69 -10.89 -6.39
C THR A 101 -4.96 -11.12 -5.58
N LEU A 102 -5.80 -10.09 -5.45
CA LEU A 102 -7.08 -10.21 -4.74
C LEU A 102 -8.13 -10.99 -5.54
N THR A 103 -8.20 -10.83 -6.86
CA THR A 103 -9.09 -11.61 -7.73
C THR A 103 -8.82 -13.10 -7.57
N VAL A 104 -7.55 -13.51 -7.66
CA VAL A 104 -7.15 -14.91 -7.47
C VAL A 104 -7.62 -15.39 -6.09
N LEU A 105 -7.39 -14.62 -5.03
CA LEU A 105 -7.80 -15.00 -3.67
C LEU A 105 -9.33 -15.17 -3.53
N VAL A 106 -10.13 -14.37 -4.23
CA VAL A 106 -11.60 -14.47 -4.20
C VAL A 106 -12.12 -15.64 -5.04
N GLU A 107 -11.47 -15.92 -6.17
CA GLU A 107 -11.87 -17.00 -7.09
C GLU A 107 -11.35 -18.38 -6.67
N THR A 108 -10.35 -18.42 -5.78
CA THR A 108 -9.69 -19.65 -5.36
C THR A 108 -10.64 -20.56 -4.59
N ASN A 109 -10.77 -21.79 -5.04
CA ASN A 109 -11.52 -22.83 -4.33
C ASN A 109 -10.63 -23.59 -3.30
N PRO A 110 -11.20 -24.38 -2.37
CA PRO A 110 -10.40 -25.09 -1.37
C PRO A 110 -9.34 -26.04 -1.96
N LYS A 111 -9.60 -26.64 -3.13
CA LYS A 111 -8.65 -27.54 -3.79
C LYS A 111 -7.46 -26.76 -4.37
N GLU A 112 -7.73 -25.66 -5.06
CA GLU A 112 -6.70 -24.74 -5.56
C GLU A 112 -5.89 -24.13 -4.42
N SER A 113 -6.52 -23.85 -3.28
CA SER A 113 -5.81 -23.36 -2.10
C SER A 113 -4.83 -24.39 -1.53
N SER A 114 -5.20 -25.68 -1.52
CA SER A 114 -4.28 -26.75 -1.08
C SER A 114 -3.14 -26.95 -2.08
N GLU A 115 -3.42 -26.91 -3.38
CA GLU A 115 -2.39 -27.01 -4.42
C GLU A 115 -1.42 -25.82 -4.36
N PHE A 116 -1.94 -24.61 -4.09
CA PHE A 116 -1.13 -23.42 -3.88
C PHE A 116 -0.17 -23.57 -2.70
N VAL A 117 -0.67 -24.08 -1.56
CA VAL A 117 0.17 -24.31 -0.38
C VAL A 117 1.27 -25.31 -0.69
N ASP A 118 0.91 -26.45 -1.27
CA ASP A 118 1.88 -27.51 -1.57
C ASP A 118 2.94 -27.05 -2.60
N THR A 119 2.54 -26.21 -3.56
CA THR A 119 3.42 -25.74 -4.63
C THR A 119 4.30 -24.57 -4.21
N TYR A 120 3.73 -23.59 -3.48
CA TYR A 120 4.38 -22.31 -3.26
C TYR A 120 4.83 -22.06 -1.81
N MET A 121 4.13 -22.57 -0.79
CA MET A 121 4.45 -22.21 0.60
C MET A 121 5.79 -22.79 1.09
N LEU A 122 6.30 -23.87 0.48
CA LEU A 122 7.52 -24.57 0.92
C LEU A 122 8.73 -24.34 0.00
N THR A 123 8.62 -23.47 -1.00
CA THR A 123 9.74 -23.14 -1.90
C THR A 123 10.87 -22.43 -1.15
N ASN A 124 12.08 -22.44 -1.72
CA ASN A 124 13.22 -21.71 -1.17
C ASN A 124 12.95 -20.19 -1.08
N ALA A 125 12.21 -19.64 -2.05
CA ALA A 125 11.80 -18.24 -2.06
C ALA A 125 10.85 -17.93 -0.89
N SER A 126 9.86 -18.79 -0.64
CA SER A 126 8.96 -18.68 0.51
C SER A 126 9.68 -18.80 1.84
N GLN A 127 10.59 -19.76 1.99
CA GLN A 127 11.41 -19.89 3.19
C GLN A 127 12.25 -18.64 3.45
N LEU A 128 12.82 -18.04 2.41
CA LEU A 128 13.53 -16.77 2.51
C LEU A 128 12.60 -15.62 2.94
N SER A 129 11.39 -15.56 2.37
CA SER A 129 10.39 -14.56 2.74
C SER A 129 10.02 -14.65 4.24
N TYR A 130 9.77 -15.87 4.75
CA TYR A 130 9.44 -16.10 6.16
C TYR A 130 10.62 -15.79 7.08
N LEU A 131 11.85 -16.10 6.66
CA LEU A 131 13.04 -15.78 7.43
C LEU A 131 13.21 -14.26 7.58
N LEU A 132 13.09 -13.52 6.49
CA LEU A 132 13.18 -12.06 6.48
C LEU A 132 12.06 -11.43 7.31
N ASP A 133 10.83 -11.92 7.15
CA ASP A 133 9.67 -11.48 7.92
C ASP A 133 9.85 -11.75 9.43
N PHE A 134 10.37 -12.92 9.79
CA PHE A 134 10.72 -13.27 11.17
C PHE A 134 11.82 -12.37 11.74
N VAL A 135 12.86 -12.04 10.95
CA VAL A 135 13.91 -11.10 11.37
C VAL A 135 13.32 -9.72 11.68
N VAL A 136 12.40 -9.22 10.85
CA VAL A 136 11.69 -7.97 11.09
C VAL A 136 10.86 -8.04 12.37
N LEU A 137 10.12 -9.14 12.59
CA LEU A 137 9.34 -9.36 13.81
C LEU A 137 10.22 -9.34 15.08
N VAL A 138 11.36 -10.02 15.04
CA VAL A 138 12.35 -10.00 16.14
C VAL A 138 12.89 -8.59 16.35
N ALA A 139 13.22 -7.86 15.27
CA ALA A 139 13.70 -6.49 15.35
C ALA A 139 12.67 -5.56 16.03
N ILE A 140 11.39 -5.68 15.67
CA ILE A 140 10.29 -4.94 16.32
C ILE A 140 10.26 -5.26 17.82
N GLY A 141 10.30 -6.54 18.19
CA GLY A 141 10.30 -6.98 19.58
C GLY A 141 11.48 -6.43 20.39
N VAL A 142 12.69 -6.50 19.84
CA VAL A 142 13.91 -5.97 20.48
C VAL A 142 13.84 -4.44 20.62
N CYS A 143 13.40 -3.73 19.58
CA CYS A 143 13.28 -2.28 19.61
C CYS A 143 12.21 -1.79 20.59
N GLU A 144 11.07 -2.49 20.70
CA GLU A 144 10.06 -2.18 21.72
C GLU A 144 10.54 -2.50 23.13
N TRP A 145 11.27 -3.61 23.33
CA TRP A 145 11.87 -3.93 24.62
C TRP A 145 12.90 -2.87 25.04
N LYS A 146 13.74 -2.41 24.11
CA LYS A 146 14.75 -1.37 24.32
C LYS A 146 14.22 0.06 24.07
N ARG A 147 12.90 0.25 23.98
CA ARG A 147 12.26 1.52 23.59
C ARG A 147 12.79 2.73 24.36
N ARG A 148 12.97 2.60 25.68
CA ARG A 148 13.47 3.70 26.52
C ARG A 148 14.88 4.14 26.09
N ALA A 149 15.79 3.18 25.91
CA ALA A 149 17.16 3.46 25.51
C ALA A 149 17.22 4.11 24.11
N ILE A 150 16.47 3.56 23.15
CA ILE A 150 16.38 4.10 21.78
C ILE A 150 15.79 5.50 21.79
N THR A 151 14.73 5.74 22.56
CA THR A 151 14.10 7.07 22.67
C THR A 151 15.07 8.11 23.24
N VAL A 152 15.85 7.75 24.27
CA VAL A 152 16.87 8.64 24.84
C VAL A 152 17.98 8.91 23.82
N PHE A 153 18.45 7.88 23.11
CA PHE A 153 19.45 8.01 22.06
C PHE A 153 18.99 8.97 20.95
N LEU A 154 17.79 8.75 20.40
CA LEU A 154 17.21 9.60 19.35
C LEU A 154 17.06 11.06 19.82
N ARG A 155 16.60 11.27 21.06
CA ARG A 155 16.44 12.63 21.62
C ARG A 155 17.77 13.36 21.85
N ARG A 156 18.86 12.65 22.11
CA ARG A 156 20.20 13.23 22.29
C ARG A 156 20.84 13.62 20.97
N LYS A 157 20.73 12.77 19.95
CA LYS A 157 21.37 12.97 18.64
C LYS A 157 20.60 13.93 17.73
N LEU A 158 19.26 13.95 17.81
CA LEU A 158 18.45 14.76 16.91
C LEU A 158 18.35 16.21 17.40
N ASN A 159 18.73 17.16 16.54
CA ASN A 159 18.48 18.57 16.77
C ASN A 159 16.96 18.80 16.87
N LYS A 160 16.49 19.19 18.07
CA LYS A 160 15.05 19.36 18.36
C LYS A 160 14.36 20.32 17.41
N ARG A 161 15.00 21.42 17.02
CA ARG A 161 14.41 22.42 16.11
C ARG A 161 14.28 21.85 14.71
N PHE A 162 15.37 21.31 14.18
CA PHE A 162 15.39 20.68 12.86
C PHE A 162 14.39 19.53 12.76
N PHE A 163 14.38 18.61 13.73
CA PHE A 163 13.43 17.49 13.75
C PHE A 163 11.98 17.97 13.78
N THR A 164 11.67 18.98 14.60
CA THR A 164 10.31 19.53 14.66
C THR A 164 9.87 20.14 13.34
N TRP A 165 10.76 20.92 12.71
CA TRP A 165 10.52 21.53 11.41
C TRP A 165 10.36 20.46 10.33
N PHE A 166 11.31 19.53 10.22
CA PHE A 166 11.30 18.45 9.23
C PHE A 166 10.04 17.59 9.33
N THR A 167 9.70 17.10 10.53
CA THR A 167 8.48 16.30 10.73
C THR A 167 7.21 17.10 10.42
N SER A 168 7.17 18.38 10.77
CA SER A 168 5.97 19.19 10.52
C SER A 168 5.79 19.53 9.04
N LEU A 169 6.89 19.81 8.32
CA LEU A 169 6.86 20.05 6.88
C LEU A 169 6.44 18.79 6.12
N ASN A 170 7.08 17.65 6.39
CA ASN A 170 6.74 16.38 5.73
C ASN A 170 5.32 15.93 6.09
N ALA A 171 4.87 16.12 7.33
CA ALA A 171 3.48 15.84 7.68
C ALA A 171 2.50 16.73 6.91
N ALA A 172 2.77 18.04 6.79
CA ALA A 172 1.88 18.95 6.07
C ALA A 172 1.80 18.61 4.56
N VAL A 173 2.95 18.45 3.90
CA VAL A 173 3.02 18.11 2.48
C VAL A 173 2.45 16.71 2.23
N GLY A 174 2.88 15.74 3.02
CA GLY A 174 2.45 14.35 2.91
C GLY A 174 0.96 14.17 3.12
N ILE A 175 0.35 14.85 4.10
CA ILE A 175 -1.11 14.77 4.32
C ILE A 175 -1.88 15.31 3.12
N VAL A 176 -1.42 16.41 2.50
CA VAL A 176 -2.07 16.95 1.29
C VAL A 176 -1.93 15.97 0.13
N LEU A 177 -0.74 15.44 -0.13
CA LEU A 177 -0.50 14.47 -1.19
C LEU A 177 -1.29 13.18 -0.97
N MET A 178 -1.30 12.66 0.25
CA MET A 178 -2.08 11.48 0.64
C MET A 178 -3.58 11.72 0.46
N ALA A 179 -4.08 12.91 0.83
CA ALA A 179 -5.48 13.27 0.61
C ALA A 179 -5.82 13.30 -0.88
N VAL A 180 -4.99 13.93 -1.72
CA VAL A 180 -5.18 13.93 -3.18
C VAL A 180 -5.16 12.51 -3.73
N CYS A 181 -4.16 11.72 -3.33
CA CYS A 181 -3.98 10.32 -3.72
C CYS A 181 -5.22 9.48 -3.41
N TYR A 182 -5.64 9.45 -2.15
CA TYR A 182 -6.72 8.57 -1.69
C TYR A 182 -8.11 9.08 -2.02
N VAL A 183 -8.36 10.40 -1.99
CA VAL A 183 -9.66 10.94 -2.40
C VAL A 183 -9.88 10.70 -3.89
N TRP A 184 -8.88 10.95 -4.73
CA TRP A 184 -9.00 10.64 -6.15
C TRP A 184 -9.24 9.14 -6.36
N LEU A 185 -8.45 8.28 -5.71
CA LEU A 185 -8.65 6.82 -5.78
C LEU A 185 -10.09 6.45 -5.43
N LEU A 186 -10.62 6.88 -4.29
CA LEU A 186 -11.99 6.56 -3.85
C LEU A 186 -13.08 7.09 -4.80
N CYS A 187 -12.79 8.18 -5.52
CA CYS A 187 -13.68 8.75 -6.54
C CYS A 187 -13.61 8.01 -7.89
N CYS A 188 -12.63 7.13 -8.12
CA CYS A 188 -12.58 6.32 -9.34
C CYS A 188 -13.74 5.31 -9.35
N CYS A 189 -14.61 5.41 -10.37
CA CYS A 189 -15.80 4.58 -10.51
C CYS A 189 -15.62 3.40 -11.49
N ASN A 190 -14.64 3.47 -12.39
CA ASN A 190 -14.38 2.50 -13.46
C ASN A 190 -12.87 2.25 -13.65
N SER A 191 -12.52 1.19 -14.37
CA SER A 191 -11.12 0.78 -14.57
C SER A 191 -10.31 1.82 -15.35
N ALA A 192 -10.94 2.59 -16.24
CA ALA A 192 -10.27 3.67 -16.98
C ALA A 192 -9.77 4.79 -16.05
N GLN A 193 -10.58 5.20 -15.06
CA GLN A 193 -10.18 6.20 -14.08
C GLN A 193 -9.08 5.69 -13.14
N ILE A 194 -9.13 4.40 -12.76
CA ILE A 194 -8.07 3.73 -12.01
C ILE A 194 -6.75 3.74 -12.79
N TYR A 195 -6.80 3.45 -14.09
CA TYR A 195 -5.62 3.46 -14.95
C TYR A 195 -4.99 4.86 -15.03
N ILE A 196 -5.82 5.91 -15.16
CA ILE A 196 -5.34 7.29 -15.12
C ILE A 196 -4.68 7.58 -13.78
N TRP A 197 -5.33 7.23 -12.66
CA TRP A 197 -4.77 7.41 -11.32
C TRP A 197 -3.40 6.74 -11.18
N ARG A 198 -3.24 5.52 -11.69
CA ARG A 198 -1.97 4.77 -11.66
C ARG A 198 -0.82 5.49 -12.36
N ASN A 199 -1.11 6.28 -13.40
CA ASN A 199 -0.07 7.05 -14.10
C ASN A 199 0.47 8.22 -13.25
N TYR A 200 -0.34 8.77 -12.34
CA TYR A 200 0.07 9.85 -11.43
C TYR A 200 0.60 9.33 -10.09
N PHE A 201 0.18 8.14 -9.69
CA PHE A 201 0.58 7.47 -8.44
C PHE A 201 0.97 6.03 -8.79
N PRO A 202 2.23 5.77 -9.18
CA PRO A 202 2.66 4.43 -9.53
C PRO A 202 2.55 3.54 -8.31
N TYR A 203 1.61 2.60 -8.33
CA TYR A 203 1.31 1.77 -7.16
C TYR A 203 2.51 0.93 -6.68
N ASP A 204 3.42 0.53 -7.58
CA ASP A 204 4.68 -0.16 -7.25
C ASP A 204 5.67 0.70 -6.45
N SER A 205 5.43 2.02 -6.39
CA SER A 205 6.23 3.00 -5.63
C SER A 205 5.53 3.49 -4.37
N LEU A 206 4.35 2.93 -4.05
CA LEU A 206 3.58 3.26 -2.86
C LEU A 206 3.73 2.15 -1.80
N ASP A 207 3.45 2.49 -0.54
CA ASP A 207 3.46 1.52 0.56
C ASP A 207 2.43 0.38 0.40
N PRO A 208 2.65 -0.77 1.08
CA PRO A 208 1.70 -1.88 1.12
C PRO A 208 0.26 -1.48 1.44
N TRP A 209 0.08 -0.46 2.28
CA TRP A 209 -1.24 0.01 2.67
C TRP A 209 -1.92 0.75 1.51
N SER A 210 -1.23 1.68 0.85
CA SER A 210 -1.69 2.32 -0.38
C SER A 210 -1.97 1.32 -1.50
N GLN A 211 -1.09 0.33 -1.70
CA GLN A 211 -1.28 -0.75 -2.68
C GLN A 211 -2.55 -1.56 -2.39
N SER A 212 -2.80 -1.89 -1.12
CA SER A 212 -4.01 -2.61 -0.69
C SER A 212 -5.28 -1.81 -0.96
N LEU A 213 -5.28 -0.50 -0.66
CA LEU A 213 -6.40 0.39 -0.96
C LEU A 213 -6.66 0.48 -2.47
N HIS A 214 -5.59 0.60 -3.26
CA HIS A 214 -5.68 0.55 -4.72
C HIS A 214 -6.30 -0.77 -5.19
N ALA A 215 -5.76 -1.92 -4.75
CA ALA A 215 -6.24 -3.24 -5.15
C ALA A 215 -7.74 -3.44 -4.86
N ILE A 216 -8.21 -3.06 -3.67
CA ILE A 216 -9.63 -3.16 -3.28
C ILE A 216 -10.51 -2.26 -4.16
N ASN A 217 -10.06 -1.02 -4.38
CA ASN A 217 -10.86 -0.08 -5.16
C ASN A 217 -10.89 -0.42 -6.65
N SER A 218 -9.80 -0.99 -7.18
CA SER A 218 -9.72 -1.50 -8.54
C SER A 218 -10.66 -2.69 -8.75
N LEU A 219 -10.79 -3.60 -7.77
CA LEU A 219 -11.82 -4.65 -7.80
C LEU A 219 -13.24 -4.08 -7.88
N ARG A 220 -13.54 -3.06 -7.07
CA ARG A 220 -14.85 -2.39 -7.10
C ARG A 220 -15.12 -1.73 -8.46
N ALA A 221 -14.11 -1.06 -9.01
CA ALA A 221 -14.21 -0.40 -10.32
C ALA A 221 -14.43 -1.42 -11.45
N PHE A 222 -13.75 -2.57 -11.37
CA PHE A 222 -13.93 -3.67 -12.33
C PHE A 222 -15.33 -4.29 -12.26
N ASP A 223 -15.87 -4.53 -11.05
CA ASP A 223 -17.25 -5.01 -10.87
C ASP A 223 -18.28 -4.03 -11.47
N ASN A 224 -18.05 -2.72 -11.33
CA ASN A 224 -18.90 -1.72 -11.98
C ASN A 224 -18.84 -1.78 -13.50
N ASP A 225 -17.65 -2.01 -14.08
CA ASP A 225 -17.49 -2.15 -15.53
C ASP A 225 -18.22 -3.37 -16.07
N VAL A 226 -18.14 -4.50 -15.36
CA VAL A 226 -18.88 -5.73 -15.70
C VAL A 226 -20.39 -5.47 -15.65
N LYS A 227 -20.90 -4.85 -14.57
CA LYS A 227 -22.32 -4.49 -14.45
C LYS A 227 -22.78 -3.53 -15.54
N PHE A 228 -21.92 -2.59 -15.95
CA PHE A 228 -22.23 -1.66 -17.03
C PHE A 228 -22.29 -2.39 -18.37
N ALA A 229 -21.34 -3.29 -18.65
CA ALA A 229 -21.31 -4.10 -19.87
C ALA A 229 -22.55 -5.00 -19.98
N ILE A 230 -22.97 -5.66 -18.89
CA ILE A 230 -24.20 -6.47 -18.83
C ILE A 230 -25.41 -5.61 -19.17
N LYS A 231 -25.57 -4.44 -18.54
CA LYS A 231 -26.70 -3.53 -18.81
C LYS A 231 -26.72 -3.04 -20.25
N GLN A 232 -25.55 -2.81 -20.87
CA GLN A 232 -25.49 -2.44 -22.27
C GLN A 232 -25.88 -3.59 -23.19
N ALA A 233 -25.42 -4.82 -22.89
CA ALA A 233 -25.81 -6.02 -23.63
C ALA A 233 -27.32 -6.29 -23.54
N GLU A 234 -27.92 -6.16 -22.34
CA GLU A 234 -29.36 -6.28 -22.14
C GLU A 234 -30.14 -5.24 -22.95
N LYS A 235 -29.72 -3.98 -22.92
CA LYS A 235 -30.35 -2.92 -23.72
C LYS A 235 -30.31 -3.22 -25.22
N VAL A 236 -29.17 -3.68 -25.73
CA VAL A 236 -29.02 -4.06 -27.14
C VAL A 236 -29.90 -5.26 -27.50
N TYR A 237 -30.10 -6.19 -26.56
CA TYR A 237 -31.00 -7.33 -26.77
C TYR A 237 -32.48 -6.91 -26.77
N GLU A 238 -32.87 -5.98 -25.91
CA GLU A 238 -34.24 -5.43 -25.83
C GLU A 238 -34.60 -4.57 -27.05
N THR A 239 -33.65 -3.77 -27.53
CA THR A 239 -33.79 -3.08 -28.82
C THR A 239 -33.48 -4.10 -29.91
N THR A 240 -34.49 -4.81 -30.42
CA THR A 240 -34.30 -5.71 -31.58
C THR A 240 -33.52 -4.94 -32.64
N PRO A 241 -32.25 -5.29 -32.94
CA PRO A 241 -31.49 -4.51 -33.90
C PRO A 241 -32.20 -4.69 -35.23
N VAL A 242 -32.85 -3.63 -35.71
CA VAL A 242 -33.31 -3.57 -37.09
C VAL A 242 -32.01 -3.45 -37.89
N ILE A 243 -31.48 -4.59 -38.31
CA ILE A 243 -30.40 -4.62 -39.28
C ILE A 243 -31.03 -4.09 -40.56
N GLU A 244 -30.86 -2.79 -40.82
CA GLU A 244 -31.05 -2.27 -42.17
C GLU A 244 -29.90 -2.84 -43.02
N ASP A 245 -30.23 -3.56 -44.09
CA ASP A 245 -29.28 -4.25 -45.00
C ASP A 245 -28.20 -3.32 -45.62
N THR A 246 -28.23 -2.02 -45.32
CA THR A 246 -27.28 -1.01 -45.77
C THR A 246 -26.21 -0.61 -44.75
N ASP A 247 -26.32 -1.01 -43.49
CA ASP A 247 -25.31 -0.68 -42.48
C ASP A 247 -24.16 -1.69 -42.51
N SER A 248 -23.16 -1.39 -43.34
CA SER A 248 -21.84 -2.02 -43.22
C SER A 248 -21.30 -1.71 -41.83
N LEU A 249 -21.08 -2.76 -41.04
CA LEU A 249 -20.36 -2.76 -39.75
C LEU A 249 -19.09 -1.91 -39.85
N THR A 250 -19.23 -0.62 -39.52
CA THR A 250 -18.10 0.29 -39.39
C THR A 250 -17.86 0.41 -37.90
N VAL A 251 -16.97 -0.45 -37.39
CA VAL A 251 -16.38 -0.26 -36.07
C VAL A 251 -15.53 1.00 -36.19
N ILE A 252 -16.03 2.13 -35.66
CA ILE A 252 -15.25 3.36 -35.41
C ILE A 252 -15.01 3.44 -33.91
#